data_AF-A0A2K8SV41-F1
#
_entry.id   AF-A0A2K8SV41-F1
#
_cell.length_a   1.000
_cell.length_b   1.000
_cell.length_c   1.000
_cell.angle_alpha   90.00
_cell.angle_beta   90.00
_cell.angle_gamma   90.00
#
_symmetry.space_group_name_H-M   'P 1'
#
loop_
_entity.id
_entity.type
_entity.pdbx_description
1 polymer ?
#
loop_
_entity_poly.entity_id
_entity_poly.type
_entity_poly.pdbx_seq_one_letter_code
_entity_poly.pdbx_strand_id
1 'polypeptide(L)' 'MYYKVCVLYTSYALGFEYSEVTLISHQNKNTLSNTIIIKKVELLVG' A
#
# COMPACT_ATOMS: atom_id res chain seq x y z
N MET A 1 4.67 0.66 -21.97
CA MET A 1 4.50 1.15 -20.58
C MET A 1 4.58 -0.04 -19.66
N TYR A 2 5.32 0.06 -18.56
CA TYR A 2 5.45 -1.01 -17.58
C TYR A 2 5.04 -0.48 -16.21
N TYR A 3 4.24 -1.25 -15.49
CA TYR A 3 3.77 -0.92 -14.15
C TYR A 3 4.44 -1.86 -13.16
N LYS A 4 4.99 -1.30 -12.06
CA LYS A 4 5.41 -2.08 -10.91
C LYS A 4 4.45 -1.78 -9.77
N VAL A 5 3.86 -2.83 -9.20
CA VAL A 5 3.00 -2.75 -8.02
C VAL A 5 3.72 -3.43 -6.87
N CYS A 6 3.90 -2.73 -5.76
CA CYS A 6 4.44 -3.26 -4.51
C CYS A 6 3.39 -3.09 -3.42
N VAL A 7 3.03 -4.17 -2.74
CA VAL A 7 2.07 -4.16 -1.64
C VAL A 7 2.82 -4.48 -0.35
N LEU A 8 2.75 -3.57 0.62
CA LEU A 8 3.37 -3.71 1.93
C LEU A 8 2.25 -3.81 2.98
N TYR A 9 2.26 -4.90 3.75
CA TYR A 9 1.35 -5.10 4.85
C TYR A 9 2.07 -4.79 6.17
N THR A 10 1.51 -3.90 6.97
CA THR A 10 1.96 -3.69 8.35
C THR A 10 0.89 -4.18 9.31
N SER A 11 1.27 -5.16 10.12
CA SER A 11 0.42 -5.77 11.15
C SER A 11 1.02 -5.47 12.53
N TYR A 12 0.26 -4.77 13.39
CA TYR A 12 0.63 -4.59 14.78
C TYR A 12 -0.10 -5.61 15.65
N ALA A 13 0.66 -6.47 16.33
CA ALA A 13 0.10 -7.44 17.26
C ALA A 13 0.07 -6.83 18.68
N LEU A 14 -1.15 -6.44 19.08
CA LEU A 14 -1.73 -6.22 20.41
C LEU A 14 -2.78 -5.09 20.27
N GLY A 15 -3.89 -5.34 19.55
CA GLY A 15 -5.02 -4.40 19.43
C GLY A 15 -5.57 -4.03 18.04
N PHE A 16 -5.48 -4.92 17.04
CA PHE A 16 -6.39 -4.97 15.86
C PHE A 16 -6.42 -3.81 14.83
N GLU A 17 -5.27 -3.20 14.53
CA GLU A 17 -5.15 -2.35 13.33
C GLU A 17 -4.20 -2.98 12.30
N TYR A 18 -4.67 -3.13 11.06
CA TYR A 18 -3.83 -3.44 9.91
C TYR A 18 -3.92 -2.30 8.90
N SER A 19 -2.75 -1.89 8.39
CA SER A 19 -2.66 -0.90 7.33
C SER A 19 -2.08 -1.57 6.08
N GLU A 20 -2.81 -1.47 4.98
CA GLU A 20 -2.34 -1.89 3.67
C GLU A 20 -1.79 -0.67 2.94
N VAL A 21 -0.52 -0.74 2.55
CA VAL A 21 0.14 0.29 1.77
C VAL A 21 0.47 -0.27 0.40
N THR A 22 -0.17 0.27 -0.64
CA THR A 22 0.08 -0.12 -2.03
C THR A 22 0.82 1.01 -2.75
N LEU A 23 2.02 0.70 -3.24
CA LEU A 23 2.83 1.57 -4.08
C LEU A 23 2.66 1.16 -5.54
N ILE A 24 2.15 2.07 -6.35
CA ILE A 24 2.06 1.91 -7.80
C ILE A 24 3.09 2.83 -8.44
N SER A 25 4.09 2.23 -9.07
CA SER A 25 5.11 2.96 -9.83
C SER A 25 4.83 2.85 -11.32
N HIS A 26 4.67 4.01 -11.95
CA HIS A 26 4.55 4.16 -13.39
C HIS A 26 5.85 4.76 -13.94
N GLN A 27 6.52 4.02 -14.82
CA GLN A 27 7.71 4.49 -15.49
C GLN A 27 7.42 4.66 -16.99
N ASN A 28 7.40 5.92 -17.43
CA ASN A 28 7.44 6.28 -18.84
C ASN A 28 8.87 6.76 -19.18
N LYS A 29 9.28 6.70 -20.45
CA LYS A 29 10.67 6.86 -20.95
C LYS A 29 11.55 7.87 -20.17
N ASN A 30 11.02 9.01 -19.75
CA ASN A 30 11.74 10.05 -19.00
C ASN A 30 11.08 10.47 -17.67
N THR A 31 10.06 9.75 -17.19
CA THR A 31 9.27 10.18 -16.02
C THR A 31 8.89 8.98 -15.16
N LEU A 32 9.26 9.05 -13.88
CA LEU A 32 8.81 8.12 -12.85
C LEU A 32 7.72 8.80 -12.03
N SER A 33 6.54 8.22 -11.98
CA SER A 33 5.43 8.66 -11.14
C SER A 33 5.10 7.56 -10.15
N ASN A 34 5.04 7.89 -8.87
CA ASN A 34 4.68 6.97 -7.80
C ASN A 34 3.36 7.41 -7.18
N THR A 35 2.43 6.48 -7.02
CA THR A 35 1.18 6.67 -6.27
C THR A 35 1.21 5.78 -5.05
N ILE A 36 1.00 6.36 -3.87
CA ILE A 36 0.90 5.62 -2.60
C ILE A 36 -0.57 5.62 -2.20
N ILE A 37 -1.13 4.43 -1.99
CA ILE A 37 -2.47 4.22 -1.48
C ILE A 37 -2.34 3.61 -0.09
N ILE A 38 -2.87 4.28 0.93
CA ILE A 38 -2.88 3.79 2.32
C ILE A 38 -4.32 3.48 2.68
N LYS A 39 -4.60 2.22 3.00
CA LYS A 39 -5.91 1.77 3.48
C LYS A 39 -5.80 1.40 4.95
N LYS A 40 -6.40 2.20 5.82
CA LYS A 40 -6.62 1.83 7.23
C LYS A 40 -7.74 0.80 7.28
N VAL A 41 -7.50 -0.34 7.94
CA VAL A 41 -8.56 -1.30 8.21
C VAL A 41 -8.61 -1.60 9.71
N GLU A 42 -9.76 -1.30 10.29
CA GLU A 42 -10.07 -1.53 11.69
C GLU A 42 -10.82 -2.86 11.78
N LEU A 43 -10.24 -3.84 12.47
CA LEU A 43 -10.93 -5.10 12.72
C LEU A 43 -11.77 -4.92 14.00
N LEU A 44 -13.08 -4.69 13.85
CA LEU A 44 -14.03 -4.76 14.96
C LEU A 44 -14.19 -6.22 15.37
N VAL A 45 -13.45 -6.65 16.39
CA VAL A 45 -13.69 -7.95 17.05
C VAL A 45 -14.59 -7.69 18.25
N GLY A 46 -15.81 -8.23 18.18
CA GLY A 46 -16.82 -8.18 19.25
C GLY A 46 -16.62 -9.24 20.32
#